data_AF-A0A0Q6RU33-F1
#
_entry.id   AF-A0A0Q6RU33-F1
#
_cell.length_a   1.000
_cell.length_b   1.000
_cell.length_c   1.000
_cell.angle_alpha   90.00
_cell.angle_beta   90.00
_cell.angle_gamma   90.00
#
_symmetry.space_group_name_H-M   'P 1'
#
loop_
_entity.id
_entity.type
_entity.pdbx_description
1 polymer ?
#
loop_
_entity_poly.entity_id
_entity_poly.type
_entity_poly.pdbx_seq_one_letter_code
_entity_poly.pdbx_strand_id
1 'polypeptide(L)'
;MPKHEKNDVELIRTWTLSTAATLGSAVRAKGILQELQSRVPAASKKSLAVDGTDIVLAMPASEKAVFNAAAAIVAKAMEDVEALPVIPREIQDILTIKVGERHRWLADGRLPSAGTRTVRLNGRARRITFHVFDPKVVEDLLDRGAVDQWREDDAEAKAENRRKAAYKAKLTRSLKKAKKTGGDKPDEPATTLRGWEEFDMDGLLR
;
A
#
# COMPACT_ATOMS: atom_id res chain seq x y z
N MET A 1 18.54 39.25 -43.86
CA MET A 1 17.16 38.90 -43.46
C MET A 1 17.23 38.25 -42.08
N PRO A 2 16.92 38.95 -40.99
CA PRO A 2 16.89 38.33 -39.67
C PRO A 2 15.68 37.41 -39.57
N LYS A 3 15.87 36.17 -39.10
CA LYS A 3 14.80 35.21 -38.81
C LYS A 3 13.89 35.80 -37.74
N HIS A 4 12.60 35.97 -38.02
CA HIS A 4 11.62 36.22 -36.98
C HIS A 4 11.57 35.00 -36.05
N GLU A 5 12.09 35.15 -34.84
CA GLU A 5 11.63 34.37 -33.69
C GLU A 5 10.12 34.59 -33.59
N LYS A 6 9.34 33.56 -33.90
CA LYS A 6 7.92 33.55 -33.59
C LYS A 6 7.81 33.52 -32.08
N ASN A 7 7.63 34.69 -31.47
CA ASN A 7 7.03 34.83 -30.15
C ASN A 7 5.59 34.29 -30.25
N ASP A 8 5.45 32.97 -30.24
CA ASP A 8 4.16 32.32 -30.24
C ASP A 8 3.58 32.55 -28.84
N VAL A 9 2.50 33.34 -28.77
CA VAL A 9 1.86 33.66 -27.49
C VAL A 9 1.37 32.34 -26.88
N GLU A 10 1.77 32.01 -25.66
CA GLU A 10 1.32 30.80 -24.98
C GLU A 10 0.02 31.05 -24.24
N LEU A 11 -0.94 30.14 -24.41
CA LEU A 11 -2.14 30.06 -23.58
C LEU A 11 -1.81 29.18 -22.38
N ILE A 12 -1.94 29.75 -21.19
CA ILE A 12 -1.63 29.07 -19.93
C ILE A 12 -2.88 29.06 -19.05
N ARG A 13 -3.16 27.91 -18.43
CA ARG A 13 -4.13 27.79 -17.34
C ARG A 13 -3.59 26.91 -16.24
N THR A 14 -3.84 27.32 -15.00
CA THR A 14 -3.31 26.69 -13.79
C THR A 14 -4.46 26.29 -12.87
N TRP A 15 -4.39 25.10 -12.29
CA TRP A 15 -5.25 24.65 -11.20
C TRP A 15 -4.38 24.19 -10.03
N THR A 16 -4.62 24.74 -8.84
CA THR A 16 -3.88 24.35 -7.64
C THR A 16 -4.56 23.14 -6.99
N LEU A 17 -3.77 22.09 -6.74
CA LEU A 17 -4.21 20.92 -5.99
C LEU A 17 -4.30 21.27 -4.50
N SER A 18 -5.41 20.93 -3.86
CA SER A 18 -5.54 21.06 -2.42
C SER A 18 -4.60 20.10 -1.68
N THR A 19 -4.31 20.43 -0.42
CA THR A 19 -3.58 19.51 0.48
C THR A 19 -4.37 18.23 0.70
N ALA A 20 -5.70 18.29 0.76
CA ALA A 20 -6.58 17.13 0.86
C ALA A 20 -6.49 16.22 -0.38
N ALA A 21 -6.38 16.79 -1.59
CA ALA A 21 -6.22 16.01 -2.82
C ALA A 21 -4.87 15.26 -2.86
N THR A 22 -3.81 15.92 -2.41
CA THR A 22 -2.44 15.39 -2.48
C THR A 22 -2.05 14.53 -1.28
N LEU A 23 -2.74 14.70 -0.14
CA LEU A 23 -2.38 14.10 1.16
C LEU A 23 -0.90 14.32 1.50
N GLY A 24 -0.35 15.49 1.11
CA GLY A 24 1.05 15.85 1.30
C GLY A 24 2.07 15.10 0.42
N SER A 25 1.63 14.28 -0.53
CA SER A 25 2.53 13.46 -1.36
C SER A 25 2.71 14.01 -2.78
N ALA A 26 3.98 14.22 -3.17
CA ALA A 26 4.34 14.54 -4.56
C ALA A 26 4.09 13.38 -5.52
N VAL A 27 4.18 12.13 -5.04
CA VAL A 27 3.83 10.95 -5.83
C VAL A 27 2.34 10.95 -6.15
N ARG A 28 1.50 11.35 -5.19
CA ARG A 28 0.05 11.51 -5.39
C ARG A 28 -0.27 12.65 -6.37
N ALA A 29 0.39 13.80 -6.26
CA ALA A 29 0.24 14.89 -7.25
C ALA A 29 0.55 14.43 -8.68
N LYS A 30 1.61 13.64 -8.86
CA LYS A 30 1.96 13.04 -10.15
C LYS A 30 0.93 11.99 -10.61
N GLY A 31 0.37 11.21 -9.70
CA GLY A 31 -0.72 10.27 -9.99
C GLY A 31 -1.99 10.97 -10.48
N ILE A 32 -2.36 12.08 -9.83
CA ILE A 32 -3.46 12.96 -10.26
C ILE A 32 -3.19 13.50 -11.68
N LEU A 33 -1.98 13.99 -11.96
CA LEU A 33 -1.60 14.42 -13.30
C LEU A 33 -1.83 13.31 -14.35
N GLN A 34 -1.45 12.06 -14.06
CA GLN A 34 -1.65 10.94 -14.97
C GLN A 34 -3.12 10.62 -15.20
N GLU A 35 -3.95 10.71 -14.15
CA GLU A 35 -5.39 10.53 -14.25
C GLU A 35 -6.02 11.65 -15.10
N LEU A 36 -5.61 12.91 -14.93
CA LEU A 36 -6.04 14.03 -15.78
C LEU A 36 -5.58 13.83 -17.25
N GLN A 37 -4.33 13.46 -17.47
CA GLN A 37 -3.78 13.16 -18.80
C GLN A 37 -4.52 12.00 -19.48
N SER A 38 -5.11 11.07 -18.73
CA SER A 38 -5.90 9.97 -19.30
C SER A 38 -7.23 10.44 -19.90
N ARG A 39 -7.78 11.56 -19.41
CA ARG A 39 -9.08 12.12 -19.81
C ARG A 39 -9.00 13.12 -20.96
N VAL A 40 -7.84 13.75 -21.16
CA VAL A 40 -7.63 14.71 -22.26
C VAL A 40 -7.25 14.02 -23.59
N PRO A 41 -7.53 14.66 -24.74
CA PRO A 41 -7.10 14.17 -26.04
C PRO A 41 -5.60 13.92 -26.13
N ALA A 42 -5.18 12.91 -26.89
CA ALA A 42 -3.79 12.49 -27.02
C ALA A 42 -2.83 13.64 -27.42
N ALA A 43 -3.29 14.55 -28.27
CA ALA A 43 -2.53 15.72 -28.70
C ALA A 43 -2.16 16.65 -27.54
N SER A 44 -3.04 16.80 -26.55
CA SER A 44 -2.88 17.75 -25.43
C SER A 44 -2.25 17.13 -24.18
N LYS A 45 -2.01 15.81 -24.15
CA LYS A 45 -1.50 15.13 -22.94
C LYS A 45 -0.16 15.69 -22.46
N LYS A 46 0.73 15.99 -23.40
CA LYS A 46 2.08 16.51 -23.11
C LYS A 46 2.10 17.99 -22.72
N SER A 47 1.00 18.69 -22.97
CA SER A 47 0.80 20.09 -22.60
C SER A 47 0.39 20.26 -21.13
N LEU A 48 0.06 19.16 -20.45
CA LEU A 48 -0.29 19.15 -19.02
C LEU A 48 0.94 18.72 -18.20
N ALA A 49 1.33 19.57 -17.27
CA ALA A 49 2.43 19.31 -16.33
C ALA A 49 1.98 19.54 -14.89
N VAL A 50 2.75 19.00 -13.94
CA VAL A 50 2.65 19.34 -12.53
C VAL A 50 3.90 20.12 -12.14
N ASP A 51 3.70 21.29 -11.53
CA ASP A 51 4.74 22.13 -10.95
C ASP A 51 4.42 22.36 -9.48
N GLY A 52 5.15 21.67 -8.59
CA GLY A 52 4.81 21.62 -7.17
C GLY A 52 3.40 21.06 -6.93
N THR A 53 2.48 21.92 -6.52
CA THR A 53 1.05 21.62 -6.29
C THR A 53 0.16 22.05 -7.44
N ASP A 54 0.70 22.68 -8.47
CA ASP A 54 -0.07 23.27 -9.56
C ASP A 54 -0.08 22.35 -10.77
N ILE A 55 -1.27 22.11 -11.30
CA ILE A 55 -1.47 21.53 -12.62
C ILE A 55 -1.49 22.66 -13.65
N VAL A 56 -0.57 22.63 -14.60
CA VAL A 56 -0.40 23.66 -15.62
C VAL A 56 -0.70 23.07 -17.00
N LEU A 57 -1.64 23.68 -17.71
CA LEU A 57 -1.87 23.45 -19.14
C LEU A 57 -1.27 24.61 -19.93
N ALA A 58 -0.27 24.32 -20.76
CA ALA A 58 0.38 25.29 -21.64
C ALA A 58 0.33 24.83 -23.11
N MET A 59 -0.24 25.67 -23.99
CA MET A 59 -0.35 25.38 -25.42
C MET A 59 -0.13 26.66 -26.27
N PRO A 60 0.31 26.54 -27.54
CA PRO A 60 0.40 27.68 -28.45
C PRO A 60 -0.97 28.35 -28.67
N ALA A 61 -0.99 29.68 -28.82
CA ALA A 61 -2.22 30.43 -29.12
C ALA A 61 -2.89 30.03 -30.45
N SER A 62 -2.11 29.47 -31.38
CA SER A 62 -2.62 28.89 -32.62
C SER A 62 -3.59 27.72 -32.38
N GLU A 63 -3.53 27.06 -31.21
CA GLU A 63 -4.37 25.92 -30.82
C GLU A 63 -5.50 26.28 -29.84
N LYS A 64 -5.95 27.54 -29.83
CA LYS A 64 -6.94 28.07 -28.87
C LYS A 64 -8.20 27.19 -28.67
N ALA A 65 -8.74 26.61 -29.74
CA ALA A 65 -9.92 25.76 -29.65
C ALA A 65 -9.63 24.46 -28.86
N VAL A 66 -8.48 23.84 -29.13
CA VAL A 66 -8.02 22.62 -28.44
C VAL A 66 -7.70 22.93 -26.98
N PHE A 67 -7.03 24.06 -26.72
CA PHE A 67 -6.74 24.54 -25.38
C PHE A 67 -8.01 24.68 -24.53
N ASN A 68 -9.04 25.37 -25.05
CA ASN A 68 -10.29 25.56 -24.32
C ASN A 68 -11.02 24.24 -24.04
N ALA A 69 -11.00 23.30 -25.01
CA ALA A 69 -11.60 21.98 -24.82
C ALA A 69 -10.86 21.17 -23.74
N ALA A 70 -9.53 21.13 -23.79
CA ALA A 70 -8.70 20.47 -22.79
C ALA A 70 -8.87 21.11 -21.40
N ALA A 71 -8.87 22.44 -21.33
CA ALA A 71 -9.10 23.19 -20.11
C ALA A 71 -10.47 22.89 -19.48
N ALA A 72 -11.53 22.76 -20.28
CA ALA A 72 -12.85 22.39 -19.79
C ALA A 72 -12.89 20.96 -19.21
N ILE A 73 -12.21 20.01 -19.88
CA ILE A 73 -12.10 18.62 -19.38
C ILE A 73 -11.34 18.58 -18.05
N VAL A 74 -10.20 19.29 -17.96
CA VAL A 74 -9.40 19.34 -16.74
C VAL A 74 -10.17 20.03 -15.63
N ALA A 75 -10.79 21.18 -15.89
CA ALA A 75 -11.59 21.89 -14.89
C ALA A 75 -12.71 21.02 -14.31
N LYS A 76 -13.42 20.28 -15.17
CA LYS A 76 -14.43 19.33 -14.70
C LYS A 76 -13.82 18.18 -13.89
N ALA A 77 -12.69 17.63 -14.33
CA ALA A 77 -12.04 16.54 -13.60
C ALA A 77 -11.44 17.00 -12.25
N MET A 78 -11.14 18.29 -12.10
CA MET A 78 -10.68 18.90 -10.85
C MET A 78 -11.77 18.94 -9.77
N GLU A 79 -13.06 18.94 -10.13
CA GLU A 79 -14.17 18.91 -9.17
C GLU A 79 -14.15 17.62 -8.31
N ASP A 80 -13.73 16.50 -8.90
CA ASP A 80 -13.73 15.18 -8.26
C ASP A 80 -12.33 14.73 -7.80
N VAL A 81 -11.33 15.62 -7.84
CA VAL A 81 -9.91 15.24 -7.64
C VAL A 81 -9.64 14.65 -6.26
N GLU A 82 -10.31 15.18 -5.24
CA GLU A 82 -10.17 14.74 -3.85
C GLU A 82 -10.79 13.35 -3.61
N ALA A 83 -11.77 12.96 -4.43
CA ALA A 83 -12.43 11.66 -4.34
C ALA A 83 -11.71 10.55 -5.13
N LEU A 84 -10.63 10.88 -5.86
CA LEU A 84 -9.91 9.89 -6.67
C LEU A 84 -9.31 8.79 -5.78
N PRO A 85 -9.45 7.50 -6.11
CA PRO A 85 -8.86 6.44 -5.32
C PRO A 85 -7.33 6.54 -5.25
N VAL A 86 -6.75 6.22 -4.09
CA VAL A 86 -5.30 6.18 -3.88
C VAL A 86 -4.74 4.83 -4.34
N ILE A 87 -3.65 4.87 -5.11
CA ILE A 87 -3.00 3.69 -5.72
C ILE A 87 -1.90 3.15 -4.78
N PRO A 88 -1.50 1.87 -4.86
CA PRO A 88 -0.51 1.30 -3.94
C PRO A 88 0.82 2.04 -3.84
N ARG A 89 1.31 2.68 -4.91
CA ARG A 89 2.56 3.44 -4.86
C ARG A 89 2.40 4.78 -4.13
N GLU A 90 1.22 5.36 -4.21
CA GLU A 90 0.86 6.63 -3.55
C GLU A 90 0.65 6.40 -2.07
N ILE A 91 -0.13 5.39 -1.66
CA ILE A 91 -0.36 5.14 -0.23
C ILE A 91 0.94 4.79 0.52
N GLN A 92 1.88 4.13 -0.15
CA GLN A 92 3.20 3.86 0.42
C GLN A 92 3.99 5.15 0.69
N ASP A 93 3.81 6.14 -0.19
CA ASP A 93 4.46 7.44 -0.07
C ASP A 93 3.78 8.27 1.02
N ILE A 94 2.45 8.39 0.96
CA ILE A 94 1.61 9.14 1.88
C ILE A 94 1.80 8.66 3.32
N LEU A 95 1.62 7.35 3.55
CA LEU A 95 1.78 6.77 4.89
C LEU A 95 3.24 6.51 5.27
N THR A 96 4.19 6.77 4.36
CA THR A 96 5.62 6.47 4.55
C THR A 96 5.87 5.01 4.96
N ILE A 97 5.24 4.07 4.25
CA ILE A 97 5.27 2.62 4.55
C ILE A 97 5.93 1.82 3.43
N LYS A 98 6.53 0.70 3.81
CA LYS A 98 7.16 -0.23 2.86
C LYS A 98 6.13 -1.13 2.19
N VAL A 99 6.48 -1.67 1.02
CA VAL A 99 5.69 -2.68 0.31
C VAL A 99 5.34 -3.87 1.22
N GLY A 100 6.29 -4.32 2.04
CA GLY A 100 6.09 -5.44 2.96
C GLY A 100 5.13 -5.12 4.10
N GLU A 101 5.16 -3.89 4.63
CA GLU A 101 4.19 -3.42 5.65
C GLU A 101 2.79 -3.35 5.02
N ARG A 102 2.67 -2.74 3.84
CA ARG A 102 1.41 -2.69 3.09
C ARG A 102 0.80 -4.07 2.87
N HIS A 103 1.58 -5.05 2.42
CA HIS A 103 1.08 -6.41 2.21
C HIS A 103 0.61 -7.08 3.51
N ARG A 104 1.36 -6.90 4.60
CA ARG A 104 0.99 -7.45 5.91
C ARG A 104 -0.31 -6.83 6.41
N TRP A 105 -0.41 -5.50 6.39
CA TRP A 105 -1.57 -4.79 6.91
C TRP A 105 -2.82 -4.92 6.03
N LEU A 106 -2.63 -5.15 4.72
CA LEU A 106 -3.72 -5.59 3.84
C LEU A 106 -4.22 -6.99 4.21
N ALA A 107 -3.31 -7.94 4.46
CA ALA A 107 -3.68 -9.31 4.81
C ALA A 107 -4.37 -9.40 6.18
N ASP A 108 -3.90 -8.60 7.14
CA ASP A 108 -4.44 -8.55 8.50
C ASP A 108 -5.71 -7.69 8.61
N GLY A 109 -6.12 -6.99 7.53
CA GLY A 109 -7.31 -6.14 7.49
C GLY A 109 -7.14 -4.74 8.13
N ARG A 110 -5.98 -4.44 8.71
CA ARG A 110 -5.64 -3.13 9.29
C ARG A 110 -5.70 -2.01 8.26
N LEU A 111 -5.25 -2.28 7.04
CA LEU A 111 -5.31 -1.35 5.92
C LEU A 111 -6.48 -1.72 4.99
N PRO A 112 -7.66 -1.09 5.12
CA PRO A 112 -8.85 -1.47 4.37
C PRO A 112 -8.72 -1.09 2.89
N SER A 113 -9.04 -2.03 2.01
CA SER A 113 -9.09 -1.79 0.57
C SER A 113 -10.49 -1.32 0.15
N ALA A 114 -10.55 -0.27 -0.67
CA ALA A 114 -11.79 0.23 -1.28
C ALA A 114 -12.19 -0.53 -2.56
N GLY A 115 -11.51 -1.64 -2.85
CA GLY A 115 -11.71 -2.44 -4.07
C GLY A 115 -10.43 -2.59 -4.90
N THR A 116 -10.56 -3.14 -6.09
CA THR A 116 -9.42 -3.41 -6.97
C THR A 116 -9.57 -2.73 -8.33
N ARG A 117 -8.52 -2.07 -8.81
CA ARG A 117 -8.44 -1.50 -10.16
C ARG A 117 -7.58 -2.41 -11.04
N THR A 118 -8.06 -2.70 -12.25
CA THR A 118 -7.31 -3.45 -13.24
C THR A 118 -6.87 -2.55 -14.38
N VAL A 119 -5.56 -2.43 -14.58
CA VAL A 119 -4.96 -1.61 -15.64
C VAL A 119 -4.30 -2.52 -16.69
N ARG A 120 -4.44 -2.14 -17.96
CA ARG A 120 -3.70 -2.75 -19.09
C ARG A 120 -2.42 -1.96 -19.31
N LEU A 121 -1.28 -2.65 -19.31
CA LEU A 121 -0.01 -2.02 -19.68
C LEU A 121 0.09 -1.93 -21.22
N ASN A 122 0.43 -0.76 -21.73
CA ASN A 122 0.64 -0.55 -23.16
C ASN A 122 1.68 -1.53 -23.70
N GLY A 123 1.34 -2.23 -24.79
CA GLY A 123 2.25 -3.19 -25.45
C GLY A 123 2.41 -4.54 -24.76
N ARG A 124 1.68 -4.82 -23.66
CA ARG A 124 1.73 -6.12 -22.98
C ARG A 124 0.33 -6.70 -22.80
N ALA A 125 0.16 -7.99 -23.09
CA ALA A 125 -1.11 -8.69 -22.86
C ALA A 125 -1.50 -8.80 -21.37
N ARG A 126 -0.56 -8.55 -20.45
CA ARG A 126 -0.76 -8.69 -19.01
C ARG A 126 -1.56 -7.52 -18.43
N ARG A 127 -2.72 -7.85 -17.85
CA ARG A 127 -3.51 -6.97 -16.98
C ARG A 127 -2.93 -7.04 -15.57
N ILE A 128 -2.76 -5.89 -14.92
CA ILE A 128 -2.36 -5.83 -13.51
C ILE A 128 -3.57 -5.37 -12.70
N THR A 129 -3.95 -6.18 -11.72
CA THR A 129 -4.99 -5.85 -10.75
C THR A 129 -4.33 -5.49 -9.43
N PHE A 130 -4.74 -4.38 -8.83
CA PHE A 130 -4.20 -3.93 -7.55
C PHE A 130 -5.30 -3.31 -6.68
N HIS A 131 -5.07 -3.34 -5.36
CA HIS A 131 -5.94 -2.69 -4.38
C HIS A 131 -5.87 -1.18 -4.51
N VAL A 132 -7.02 -0.52 -4.45
CA VAL A 132 -7.13 0.93 -4.28
C VAL A 132 -7.65 1.26 -2.89
N PHE A 133 -7.43 2.50 -2.46
CA PHE A 133 -7.77 2.98 -1.12
C PHE A 133 -8.59 4.26 -1.22
N ASP A 134 -9.52 4.45 -0.30
CA ASP A 134 -10.34 5.66 -0.20
C ASP A 134 -9.50 6.79 0.42
N PRO A 135 -9.35 7.95 -0.23
CA PRO A 135 -8.65 9.11 0.32
C PRO A 135 -9.06 9.47 1.75
N LYS A 136 -10.36 9.40 2.08
CA LYS A 136 -10.87 9.75 3.42
C LYS A 136 -10.37 8.79 4.49
N VAL A 137 -10.26 7.50 4.14
CA VAL A 137 -9.73 6.49 5.06
C VAL A 137 -8.22 6.65 5.22
N VAL A 138 -7.51 7.03 4.15
CA VAL A 138 -6.07 7.31 4.23
C VAL A 138 -5.79 8.53 5.10
N GLU A 139 -6.59 9.59 4.97
CA GLU A 139 -6.53 10.79 5.80
C GLU A 139 -6.75 10.45 7.28
N ASP A 140 -7.82 9.71 7.60
CA ASP A 140 -8.11 9.27 8.97
C ASP A 140 -7.01 8.34 9.56
N LEU A 141 -6.28 7.59 8.73
CA LEU A 141 -5.11 6.83 9.18
C LEU A 141 -3.90 7.72 9.50
N LEU A 142 -3.72 8.81 8.76
CA LEU A 142 -2.68 9.82 9.05
C LEU A 142 -3.01 10.56 10.35
N ASP A 143 -4.24 11.03 10.50
CA ASP A 143 -4.67 11.81 11.66
C ASP A 143 -4.56 11.04 12.97
N ARG A 144 -4.83 9.73 12.93
CA ARG A 144 -4.73 8.86 14.11
C ARG A 144 -3.32 8.33 14.38
N GLY A 145 -2.36 8.55 13.48
CA GLY A 145 -1.02 7.98 13.61
C GLY A 145 -1.00 6.45 13.60
N ALA A 146 -1.95 5.80 12.91
CA ALA A 146 -2.18 4.36 13.00
C ALA A 146 -0.95 3.52 12.59
N VAL A 147 -0.14 4.05 11.67
CA VAL A 147 1.07 3.39 11.15
C VAL A 147 2.08 3.13 12.26
N ASP A 148 2.29 4.08 13.15
CA ASP A 148 3.29 3.94 14.22
C ASP A 148 2.80 2.97 15.29
N GLN A 149 1.53 3.05 15.66
CA GLN A 149 0.90 2.06 16.55
C GLN A 149 1.06 0.64 16.00
N TRP A 150 0.76 0.42 14.71
CA TRP A 150 0.88 -0.91 14.11
C TRP A 150 2.32 -1.42 14.06
N ARG A 151 3.31 -0.53 13.98
CA ARG A 151 4.73 -0.91 14.06
C ARG A 151 5.14 -1.32 15.46
N GLU A 152 4.62 -0.64 16.48
CA GLU A 152 4.81 -1.01 17.89
C GLU A 152 4.18 -2.37 18.16
N ASP A 153 2.92 -2.57 17.77
CA ASP A 153 2.22 -3.86 17.90
C ASP A 153 2.98 -4.98 17.18
N ASP A 154 3.46 -4.73 15.95
CA ASP A 154 4.24 -5.69 15.18
C ASP A 154 5.59 -6.02 15.87
N ALA A 155 6.20 -5.05 16.55
CA ALA A 155 7.45 -5.24 17.31
C ALA A 155 7.22 -6.07 18.58
N GLU A 156 6.14 -5.80 19.31
CA GLU A 156 5.73 -6.55 20.50
C GLU A 156 5.38 -8.00 20.15
N ALA A 157 4.52 -8.21 19.14
CA ALA A 157 4.16 -9.53 18.66
C ALA A 157 5.40 -10.32 18.21
N LYS A 158 6.36 -9.66 17.55
CA LYS A 158 7.63 -10.29 17.17
C LYS A 158 8.48 -10.67 18.37
N ALA A 159 8.53 -9.84 19.42
CA ALA A 159 9.26 -10.15 20.65
C ALA A 159 8.62 -11.33 21.40
N GLU A 160 7.29 -11.35 21.50
CA GLU A 160 6.55 -12.44 22.12
C GLU A 160 6.73 -13.76 21.35
N ASN A 161 6.60 -13.71 20.02
CA ASN A 161 6.82 -14.88 19.17
C ASN A 161 8.24 -15.43 19.29
N ARG A 162 9.26 -14.57 19.44
CA ARG A 162 10.64 -15.00 19.72
C ARG A 162 10.77 -15.70 21.07
N ARG A 163 10.12 -15.18 22.13
CA ARG A 163 10.11 -15.82 23.46
C ARG A 163 9.43 -17.19 23.40
N LYS A 164 8.25 -17.27 22.77
CA LYS A 164 7.50 -18.53 22.56
C LYS A 164 8.33 -19.55 21.76
N ALA A 165 8.99 -19.11 20.69
CA ALA A 165 9.86 -19.98 19.88
C ALA A 165 11.08 -20.49 20.67
N ALA A 166 11.72 -19.62 21.46
CA ALA A 166 12.83 -20.03 22.32
C ALA A 166 12.39 -21.04 23.39
N TYR A 167 11.21 -20.84 23.99
CA TYR A 167 10.64 -21.78 24.96
C TYR A 167 10.33 -23.13 24.30
N LYS A 168 9.62 -23.13 23.15
CA LYS A 168 9.35 -24.36 22.38
C LYS A 168 10.64 -25.09 21.99
N ALA A 169 11.66 -24.35 21.54
CA ALA A 169 12.95 -24.95 21.19
C ALA A 169 13.65 -25.59 22.40
N LYS A 170 13.59 -24.97 23.58
CA LYS A 170 14.10 -25.56 24.84
C LYS A 170 13.34 -26.85 25.19
N LEU A 171 12.01 -26.83 25.13
CA LEU A 171 11.18 -28.00 25.41
C LEU A 171 11.49 -29.16 24.47
N THR A 172 11.54 -28.91 23.16
CA THR A 172 11.87 -29.94 22.16
C THR A 172 13.27 -30.51 22.37
N ARG A 173 14.26 -29.68 22.75
CA ARG A 173 15.61 -30.17 23.09
C ARG A 173 15.60 -31.07 24.33
N SER A 174 14.87 -30.68 25.37
CA SER A 174 14.75 -31.48 26.61
C SER A 174 14.07 -32.82 26.35
N LEU A 175 12.96 -32.84 25.60
CA LEU A 175 12.27 -34.07 25.19
C LEU A 175 13.19 -34.99 24.37
N LYS A 176 13.95 -34.43 23.43
CA LYS A 176 14.92 -35.20 22.64
C LYS A 176 16.07 -35.75 23.49
N LYS A 177 16.50 -35.02 24.52
CA LYS A 177 17.53 -35.49 25.48
C LYS A 177 16.99 -36.65 26.33
N ALA A 178 15.79 -36.52 26.87
CA ALA A 178 15.13 -37.57 27.65
C ALA A 178 14.94 -38.86 26.83
N LYS A 179 14.54 -38.75 25.56
CA LYS A 179 14.42 -39.89 24.65
C LYS A 179 15.77 -40.57 24.34
N LYS A 180 16.88 -39.83 24.35
CA LYS A 180 18.23 -40.41 24.18
C LYS A 180 18.74 -41.12 25.43
N THR A 181 18.41 -40.64 26.62
CA THR A 181 18.81 -41.25 27.89
C THR A 181 17.94 -42.45 28.29
N GLY A 182 16.70 -42.54 27.81
CA GLY A 182 15.84 -43.74 27.98
C GLY A 182 16.12 -44.88 26.99
N GLY A 183 17.22 -44.79 26.22
CA GLY A 183 17.64 -45.83 25.27
C GLY A 183 18.55 -46.90 25.87
N ASP A 184 18.92 -46.78 27.15
CA ASP A 184 19.64 -47.82 27.86
C ASP A 184 18.59 -48.72 28.54
N LYS A 185 18.42 -49.93 28.02
CA LYS A 185 17.61 -50.98 28.66
C LYS A 185 18.37 -51.48 29.89
N PRO A 186 17.84 -51.38 31.11
CA PRO A 186 18.23 -52.30 32.17
C PRO A 186 17.49 -53.62 31.93
N ASP A 187 18.23 -54.71 31.81
CA ASP A 187 17.69 -56.07 31.98
C ASP A 187 17.29 -56.23 33.46
N GLU A 188 16.07 -55.84 33.84
CA GLU A 188 15.47 -56.25 35.12
C GLU A 188 13.93 -56.23 35.02
N PRO A 189 13.23 -57.25 35.56
CA PRO A 189 11.82 -57.50 35.28
C PRO A 189 10.91 -56.44 35.91
N ALA A 190 9.95 -55.97 35.11
CA ALA A 190 8.98 -54.95 35.45
C ALA A 190 8.19 -55.29 36.72
N THR A 191 8.42 -54.54 37.79
CA THR A 191 7.45 -54.38 38.87
C THR A 191 6.31 -53.50 38.35
N THR A 192 5.22 -54.14 37.98
CA THR A 192 3.97 -53.48 37.59
C THR A 192 3.43 -52.65 38.76
N LEU A 193 3.65 -51.34 38.75
CA LEU A 193 2.98 -50.40 39.64
C LEU A 193 1.50 -50.34 39.26
N ARG A 194 0.64 -51.02 40.03
CA ARG A 194 -0.82 -50.96 39.89
C ARG A 194 -1.32 -49.56 40.28
N GLY A 195 -2.25 -48.99 39.51
CA GLY A 195 -2.95 -47.74 39.84
C GLY A 195 -2.74 -46.58 38.85
N TRP A 196 -1.95 -46.75 37.79
CA TRP A 196 -1.81 -45.71 36.75
C TRP A 196 -3.00 -45.60 35.78
N GLU A 197 -3.87 -46.61 35.77
CA GLU A 197 -5.07 -46.64 34.90
C GLU A 197 -6.15 -45.65 35.36
N GLU A 198 -6.17 -45.25 36.63
CA GLU A 198 -7.13 -44.23 37.14
C GLU A 198 -6.81 -42.81 36.66
N PHE A 199 -5.57 -42.53 36.27
CA PHE A 199 -5.16 -41.18 35.88
C PHE A 199 -5.45 -40.84 34.40
N ASP A 200 -5.71 -41.86 33.57
CA ASP A 200 -5.97 -41.69 32.12
C ASP A 200 -7.46 -41.45 31.82
N MET A 201 -8.34 -41.60 32.82
CA MET A 201 -9.79 -41.43 32.64
C MET A 201 -10.27 -39.97 32.69
N ASP A 202 -9.50 -39.04 33.24
CA ASP A 202 -9.93 -37.65 33.44
C ASP A 202 -9.48 -36.67 32.34
N GLY A 203 -9.24 -37.16 31.12
CA GLY A 203 -9.37 -36.37 29.89
C GLY A 203 -8.63 -35.03 29.81
N LEU A 204 -7.53 -34.84 30.56
CA LEU A 204 -6.85 -33.54 30.69
C LEU A 204 -5.91 -33.21 29.50
N LEU A 205 -6.04 -33.92 28.38
CA LEU A 205 -5.25 -33.72 27.17
C LEU A 205 -6.10 -33.86 25.90
N ARG A 206 -7.21 -33.11 25.84
CA ARG A 206 -7.83 -32.69 24.57
C ARG A 206 -7.95 -31.19 24.50
#